data_AF-A0A928YWT6-F1
#
_entry.id   AF-A0A928YWT6-F1
#
_cell.length_a   1.000
_cell.length_b   1.000
_cell.length_c   1.000
_cell.angle_alpha   90.00
_cell.angle_beta   90.00
_cell.angle_gamma   90.00
#
_symmetry.space_group_name_H-M   'P 1'
#
loop_
_entity.id
_entity.type
_entity.pdbx_description
1 polymer ?
#
loop_
_entity_poly.entity_id
_entity_poly.type
_entity_poly.pdbx_seq_one_letter_code
_entity_poly.pdbx_strand_id
1 'polypeptide(L)' 'MSQKKRFLLRLDPKLYDALERWSADDLRSVNAQIEYLLMESVRKAGRWKNHTPPPTEED' A
#
# COMPACT_ATOMS: atom_id res chain seq x y z
N MET A 1 -10.73 12.42 5.17
CA MET A 1 -9.69 11.85 4.28
C MET A 1 -8.37 11.83 5.03
N SER A 2 -8.03 10.70 5.65
CA SER A 2 -6.77 10.52 6.37
C SER A 2 -5.60 10.82 5.43
N GLN A 3 -4.70 11.72 5.83
CA GLN A 3 -3.59 12.14 4.99
C GLN A 3 -2.65 10.96 4.76
N LYS A 4 -2.42 10.55 3.50
CA LYS A 4 -1.44 9.51 3.17
C LYS A 4 -0.03 10.00 3.53
N LYS A 5 0.70 9.22 4.32
CA LYS A 5 2.09 9.52 4.70
C LYS A 5 2.98 9.44 3.45
N ARG A 6 3.65 10.54 3.10
CA ARG A 6 4.64 10.58 2.03
C ARG A 6 6.02 10.24 2.60
N PHE A 7 6.74 9.33 1.96
CA PHE A 7 8.12 8.99 2.31
C PHE A 7 8.91 8.64 1.05
N LEU A 8 10.23 8.82 1.10
CA LEU A 8 11.12 8.42 0.01
C LEU A 8 11.40 6.92 0.13
N LEU A 9 11.01 6.17 -0.90
CA LEU A 9 11.27 4.73 -1.00
C LEU A 9 12.45 4.52 -1.96
N ARG A 10 13.48 3.82 -1.49
CA ARG A 10 14.60 3.36 -2.33
C ARG A 10 14.28 1.97 -2.84
N LEU A 11 14.29 1.79 -4.15
CA LEU A 11 14.03 0.51 -4.81
C LEU A 11 15.21 0.16 -5.72
N ASP A 12 15.43 -1.14 -5.91
CA ASP A 12 16.25 -1.61 -7.01
C ASP A 12 15.60 -1.16 -8.35
N PRO A 13 16.36 -0.57 -9.30
CA PRO A 13 15.80 -0.11 -10.57
C PRO A 13 15.07 -1.21 -11.35
N LYS A 14 15.58 -2.45 -11.36
CA LYS A 14 14.95 -3.56 -12.07
C LYS A 14 13.61 -3.95 -11.44
N LEU A 15 13.48 -3.80 -10.13
CA LEU A 15 12.22 -4.01 -9.43
C LEU A 15 11.21 -2.92 -9.80
N TYR A 16 11.67 -1.66 -9.90
CA TYR A 16 10.80 -0.57 -10.34
C TYR A 16 10.26 -0.79 -11.76
N ASP A 17 11.13 -1.17 -12.70
CA ASP A 17 10.73 -1.47 -14.08
C ASP A 17 9.68 -2.60 -14.16
N ALA A 18 9.85 -3.64 -13.34
CA ALA A 18 8.89 -4.73 -13.26
C ALA A 18 7.53 -4.28 -12.68
N LEU A 19 7.55 -3.44 -11.64
CA LEU A 19 6.34 -2.86 -11.04
C LEU A 19 5.63 -1.92 -12.02
N GLU A 20 6.36 -1.14 -12.81
CA GLU A 20 5.81 -0.24 -13.82
C GLU A 20 5.05 -1.03 -14.89
N ARG A 21 5.67 -2.06 -15.47
CA ARG A 21 5.02 -2.93 -16.47
C ARG A 21 3.77 -3.60 -15.91
N TRP A 22 3.87 -4.19 -14.73
CA TRP A 22 2.72 -4.83 -14.10
C TRP A 22 1.60 -3.82 -13.80
N SER A 23 1.94 -2.61 -13.36
CA SER A 23 0.93 -1.57 -13.14
C SER A 23 0.23 -1.14 -14.43
N ALA A 24 0.95 -1.12 -15.56
CA ALA A 24 0.38 -0.82 -16.87
C ALA A 24 -0.58 -1.93 -17.34
N ASP A 25 -0.20 -3.19 -17.15
CA ASP A 25 -1.04 -4.35 -17.48
C ASP A 25 -2.37 -4.34 -16.69
N ASP A 26 -2.32 -3.92 -15.42
CA ASP A 26 -3.48 -3.80 -14.53
C ASP A 26 -4.21 -2.44 -14.62
N LEU A 27 -3.86 -1.59 -15.59
CA LEU A 27 -4.43 -0.25 -15.83
C LEU A 27 -4.47 0.64 -14.56
N ARG A 28 -3.38 0.63 -13.79
CA ARG A 28 -3.24 1.36 -12.53
C ARG A 28 -1.95 2.16 -12.47
N SER A 29 -1.92 3.16 -11.60
CA SER A 29 -0.67 3.86 -11.30
C SER A 29 0.32 2.96 -10.55
N VAL A 30 1.61 3.19 -10.76
CA VAL A 30 2.69 2.52 -10.00
C VAL A 30 2.50 2.68 -8.49
N ASN A 31 2.09 3.86 -8.02
CA ASN A 31 1.84 4.10 -6.59
C ASN A 31 0.68 3.25 -6.05
N ALA A 32 -0.42 3.13 -6.81
CA ALA A 32 -1.53 2.28 -6.43
C ALA A 32 -1.14 0.80 -6.42
N GLN A 33 -0.27 0.37 -7.35
CA GLN A 33 0.24 -0.99 -7.38
C GLN A 33 1.14 -1.30 -6.17
N ILE A 34 2.05 -0.40 -5.83
CA ILE A 34 2.91 -0.53 -4.64
C ILE A 34 2.04 -0.60 -3.37
N GLU A 35 1.04 0.28 -3.23
CA GLU A 35 0.14 0.28 -2.08
C GLU A 35 -0.62 -1.05 -1.94
N TYR A 36 -1.17 -1.56 -3.04
CA TYR A 36 -1.86 -2.86 -3.07
C TYR A 36 -0.94 -4.00 -2.61
N LEU A 37 0.27 -4.09 -3.18
CA LEU A 37 1.23 -5.15 -2.85
C LEU A 37 1.68 -5.10 -1.39
N LEU A 38 1.94 -3.91 -0.87
CA LEU A 38 2.32 -3.74 0.54
C LEU A 38 1.17 -4.12 1.46
N MET A 39 -0.06 -3.69 1.16
CA MET A 39 -1.24 -4.05 1.95
C MET A 39 -1.48 -5.56 1.94
N GLU A 40 -1.39 -6.20 0.78
CA GLU A 40 -1.51 -7.65 0.65
C GLU A 40 -0.42 -8.38 1.43
N SER A 41 0.84 -7.94 1.33
CA SER A 41 1.98 -8.53 2.03
C SER A 41 1.83 -8.43 3.55
N VAL A 42 1.44 -7.26 4.06
CA VAL A 42 1.24 -7.03 5.50
C VAL A 42 0.05 -7.83 6.03
N ARG A 43 -1.02 -7.99 5.22
CA ARG A 43 -2.17 -8.84 5.54
C ARG A 43 -1.78 -10.32 5.58
N LYS A 44 -1.08 -10.82 4.57
CA LYS A 44 -0.57 -12.20 4.52
C LYS A 44 0.36 -12.50 5.69
N ALA A 45 1.16 -11.53 6.12
CA ALA A 45 2.01 -11.65 7.29
C ALA A 45 1.25 -11.60 8.64
N GLY A 46 -0.08 -11.40 8.64
CA GLY A 46 -0.89 -11.24 9.86
C GLY A 46 -0.57 -9.96 10.64
N ARG A 47 0.09 -8.98 9.99
CA ARG A 47 0.51 -7.71 10.59
C ARG A 47 -0.46 -6.57 10.32
N TRP A 48 -1.43 -6.81 9.44
CA TRP A 48 -2.56 -5.89 9.24
C TRP A 48 -3.60 -6.10 10.34
N LYS A 49 -3.29 -5.60 11.55
CA LYS A 49 -4.28 -5.51 12.62
C LYS A 49 -5.15 -4.31 12.32
N ASN A 50 -6.46 -4.52 12.18
CA ASN A 50 -7.41 -3.44 11.97
C ASN A 50 -7.13 -2.32 12.97
N HIS A 51 -6.91 -1.10 12.47
CA HIS A 51 -7.30 0.09 13.22
C HIS A 51 -8.83 0.01 13.39
N THR A 52 -9.30 -0.81 14.32
CA THR A 52 -10.60 -0.59 14.94
C THR A 52 -10.42 0.75 15.65
N PRO A 53 -11.09 1.83 15.23
CA PRO A 53 -11.16 3.00 16.09
C PRO A 53 -11.72 2.50 17.44
N PRO A 54 -11.23 2.98 18.60
CA PRO A 54 -11.96 2.70 19.84
C PRO A 54 -13.44 3.03 19.62
N PRO A 55 -14.38 2.27 20.21
CA PRO A 55 -15.79 2.61 20.12
C PRO A 55 -15.90 4.09 20.45
N THR A 56 -16.46 4.88 19.55
CA THR A 56 -16.80 6.26 19.87
C THR A 56 -17.71 6.17 21.08
N GLU A 57 -17.24 6.63 22.24
CA GLU A 57 -18.12 6.91 23.37
C GLU A 57 -19.05 8.02 22.88
N GLU A 58 -20.24 7.61 22.43
CA GLU A 58 -21.38 8.50 22.26
C GLU A 58 -21.89 8.81 23.68
N ASP A 59 -21.55 10.00 24.18
CA ASP A 59 -22.35 10.71 25.19
C ASP A 59 -23.48 11.49 24.49
#